data_AF-A0AAU6WTG6-F1
#
_entry.id   AF-A0AAU6WTG6-F1
#
_cell.length_a   1.000
_cell.length_b   1.000
_cell.length_c   1.000
_cell.angle_alpha   90.00
_cell.angle_beta   90.00
_cell.angle_gamma   90.00
#
_symmetry.space_group_name_H-M   'P 1'
#
loop_
_entity.id
_entity.type
_entity.pdbx_description
1 polymer ?
#
loop_
_entity_poly.entity_id
_entity_poly.type
_entity_poly.pdbx_seq_one_letter_code
_entity_poly.pdbx_strand_id
1 'polypeptide(L)'
;MNNKSLSRYELGSSIPPADALKNIADALGVSSDALLNDDTVAIKDKDLLKKFEAIQDMNEEDKALVTRFLDLTIRDFNARKAYN
;
A
#
# COMPACT_ATOMS: atom_id res chain seq x y z
N MET A 1 24.62 11.04 5.24
CA MET A 1 23.79 11.75 4.25
C MET A 1 23.90 13.25 4.54
N ASN A 2 24.01 14.11 3.52
CA ASN A 2 24.10 15.57 3.70
C ASN A 2 22.71 16.19 3.54
N ASN A 3 22.34 17.16 4.39
CA ASN A 3 21.06 17.87 4.35
C ASN A 3 20.74 18.49 2.98
N LYS A 4 21.75 18.96 2.23
CA LYS A 4 21.55 19.47 0.86
C LYS A 4 21.07 18.39 -0.10
N SER A 5 21.59 17.17 0.02
CA SER A 5 21.19 16.04 -0.82
C SER A 5 19.77 15.57 -0.46
N LEU A 6 19.45 15.51 0.83
CA LEU A 6 18.12 15.14 1.31
C LEU A 6 17.03 16.11 0.80
N SER A 7 17.27 17.42 0.92
CA SER A 7 16.35 18.44 0.41
C SER A 7 16.11 18.31 -1.10
N ARG A 8 17.14 17.91 -1.88
CA ARG A 8 16.98 17.65 -3.31
C ARG A 8 16.18 16.40 -3.63
N TYR A 9 16.26 15.37 -2.79
CA TYR A 9 15.44 14.16 -2.91
C TYR A 9 13.97 14.47 -2.62
N GLU A 10 13.70 15.22 -1.54
CA GLU A 10 12.34 15.65 -1.18
C GLU A 10 11.69 16.53 -2.26
N LEU A 11 12.47 17.39 -2.92
CA LEU A 11 11.98 18.21 -4.05
C LEU A 11 11.85 17.42 -5.38
N GLY A 12 12.21 16.14 -5.42
CA GLY A 12 12.23 15.35 -6.66
C GLY A 12 13.28 15.80 -7.69
N SER A 13 14.13 16.77 -7.34
CA SER A 13 15.17 17.33 -8.21
C SER A 13 16.37 16.38 -8.43
N SER A 14 16.46 15.31 -7.64
CA SER A 14 17.40 14.21 -7.85
C SER A 14 16.86 12.93 -7.25
N ILE A 15 17.23 11.78 -7.82
CA ILE A 15 16.85 10.46 -7.30
C ILE A 15 17.94 9.97 -6.33
N PRO A 16 17.60 9.49 -5.12
CA PRO A 16 18.58 8.94 -4.20
C PRO A 16 19.19 7.63 -4.74
N PRO A 17 20.50 7.40 -4.56
CA PRO A 17 21.11 6.10 -4.86
C PRO A 17 20.56 5.01 -3.92
N ALA A 18 20.63 3.74 -4.32
CA ALA A 18 19.93 2.63 -3.66
C ALA A 18 20.27 2.48 -2.16
N ASP A 19 21.53 2.69 -1.81
CA ASP A 19 22.07 2.70 -0.45
C ASP A 19 21.52 3.87 0.39
N ALA A 20 21.35 5.05 -0.20
CA ALA A 20 20.71 6.18 0.47
C ALA A 20 19.19 5.95 0.65
N LEU A 21 18.51 5.42 -0.37
CA LEU A 21 17.09 5.08 -0.31
C LEU A 21 16.80 4.07 0.81
N LYS A 22 17.61 3.00 0.89
CA LYS A 22 17.49 2.00 1.95
C LYS A 22 17.69 2.60 3.34
N ASN A 23 18.72 3.43 3.53
CA ASN A 23 18.97 4.08 4.81
C ASN A 23 17.84 5.02 5.23
N ILE A 24 17.18 5.69 4.28
CA ILE A 24 15.99 6.52 4.55
C ILE A 24 14.81 5.64 4.95
N ALA A 25 14.57 4.54 4.24
CA ALA A 25 13.49 3.60 4.54
C ALA A 25 13.65 2.97 5.93
N ASP A 26 14.85 2.50 6.26
CA ASP A 26 15.20 1.92 7.54
C ASP A 26 15.01 2.93 8.69
N ALA A 27 15.41 4.19 8.49
CA ALA A 27 15.23 5.25 9.49
C ALA A 27 13.76 5.63 9.72
N LEU A 28 12.92 5.49 8.69
CA LEU A 28 11.47 5.74 8.74
C LEU A 28 10.67 4.50 9.14
N GLY A 29 11.30 3.33 9.24
CA GLY A 29 10.64 2.06 9.57
C GLY A 29 9.69 1.55 8.48
N VAL A 30 9.95 1.89 7.21
CA VAL A 30 9.13 1.49 6.05
C VAL A 30 9.95 0.69 5.04
N SER A 31 9.31 0.07 4.06
CA SER A 31 10.02 -0.56 2.93
C SER A 31 10.52 0.49 1.95
N SER A 32 11.64 0.22 1.25
CA SER A 32 12.12 1.11 0.18
C SER A 32 11.10 1.30 -0.94
N ASP A 33 10.25 0.30 -1.18
CA ASP A 33 9.16 0.35 -2.15
C ASP A 33 8.08 1.38 -1.75
N ALA A 34 7.81 1.53 -0.45
CA ALA A 34 6.89 2.54 0.06
C ALA A 34 7.40 3.99 -0.11
N LEU A 35 8.70 4.20 -0.32
CA LEU A 35 9.28 5.51 -0.64
C LEU A 35 9.23 5.84 -2.13
N LEU A 36 9.08 4.83 -3.00
CA LEU A 36 9.11 4.95 -4.45
C LEU A 36 7.70 4.98 -5.05
N ASN A 37 6.73 4.38 -4.38
CA ASN A 37 5.34 4.39 -4.80
C ASN A 37 4.63 5.66 -4.31
N ASP A 38 4.17 6.49 -5.25
CA ASP A 38 3.27 7.62 -4.98
C ASP A 38 1.90 7.15 -4.44
N ASP A 39 1.52 5.91 -4.75
CA ASP A 39 0.31 5.27 -4.27
C ASP A 39 0.61 4.52 -2.98
N THR A 40 0.57 5.23 -1.86
CA THR A 40 0.27 4.57 -0.60
C THR A 40 -1.18 4.08 -0.67
N VAL A 41 -1.40 2.87 -1.17
CA VAL A 41 -2.64 2.11 -0.92
C VAL A 41 -2.60 1.67 0.55
N ALA A 42 -2.60 2.65 1.45
CA ALA A 42 -2.68 2.43 2.87
C ALA A 42 -4.15 2.23 3.21
N ILE A 43 -4.51 0.99 3.55
CA ILE A 43 -5.79 0.70 4.19
C ILE A 43 -5.76 1.40 5.55
N LYS A 44 -6.40 2.58 5.64
CA LYS A 44 -6.44 3.39 6.88
C LYS A 44 -7.23 2.71 8.00
N ASP A 45 -8.14 1.81 7.63
CA ASP A 45 -8.96 1.05 8.55
C ASP A 45 -8.19 -0.19 9.06
N LYS A 46 -7.85 -0.16 10.36
CA LYS A 46 -7.08 -1.22 11.01
C LYS A 46 -7.82 -2.54 11.11
N ASP A 47 -9.16 -2.52 11.20
CA ASP A 47 -9.94 -3.74 11.30
C ASP A 47 -10.07 -4.40 9.93
N LEU A 48 -10.18 -3.59 8.87
CA LEU A 48 -10.15 -4.07 7.51
C LEU A 48 -8.77 -4.66 7.14
N LEU A 49 -7.68 -4.02 7.57
CA LEU A 49 -6.32 -4.53 7.37
C LEU A 49 -6.15 -5.92 7.99
N LYS A 50 -6.54 -6.10 9.26
CA LYS A 50 -6.46 -7.40 9.95
C LYS A 50 -7.25 -8.50 9.25
N LYS A 51 -8.40 -8.17 8.66
CA LYS A 51 -9.20 -9.12 7.88
C LYS A 51 -8.45 -9.55 6.63
N PHE A 52 -7.80 -8.63 5.93
CA PHE A 52 -6.99 -8.97 4.76
C PHE A 52 -5.76 -9.81 5.11
N GLU A 53 -5.06 -9.49 6.20
CA GLU A 53 -3.96 -10.32 6.72
C GLU A 53 -4.44 -11.77 6.97
N ALA A 54 -5.58 -11.94 7.63
CA ALA A 54 -6.15 -13.27 7.87
C ALA A 54 -6.53 -14.01 6.58
N ILE A 55 -7.03 -13.30 5.55
CA ILE A 55 -7.36 -13.87 4.25
C ILE A 55 -6.10 -14.35 3.51
N GLN A 56 -4.98 -13.65 3.65
CA GLN A 56 -3.71 -14.03 2.99
C GLN A 56 -3.23 -15.41 3.43
N ASP A 57 -3.45 -15.77 4.69
CA ASP A 57 -3.04 -17.05 5.27
C ASP A 57 -4.04 -18.21 5.03
N MET A 58 -5.19 -17.94 4.40
CA MET A 58 -6.18 -18.97 4.06
C MET A 58 -5.69 -19.90 2.95
N ASN A 59 -6.22 -21.13 2.95
CA ASN A 59 -6.09 -22.05 1.81
C ASN A 59 -6.78 -21.47 0.56
N GLU A 60 -6.44 -22.02 -0.61
CA GLU A 60 -6.91 -21.49 -1.89
C GLU A 60 -8.44 -21.56 -2.06
N GLU A 61 -9.10 -22.57 -1.51
CA GLU A 61 -10.55 -22.73 -1.61
C GLU A 61 -11.29 -21.64 -0.82
N ASP A 62 -10.92 -21.46 0.45
CA ASP A 62 -11.49 -20.45 1.33
C ASP A 62 -11.18 -19.03 0.83
N LYS A 63 -9.93 -18.79 0.40
CA LYS A 63 -9.51 -17.51 -0.17
C LYS A 63 -10.32 -17.17 -1.43
N ALA A 64 -10.55 -18.14 -2.32
CA ALA A 64 -11.35 -17.94 -3.52
C ALA A 64 -12.81 -17.60 -3.20
N LEU A 65 -13.39 -18.25 -2.19
CA LEU A 65 -14.74 -17.96 -1.71
C LEU A 65 -14.86 -16.51 -1.20
N VAL A 66 -13.95 -16.10 -0.32
CA VAL A 66 -13.95 -14.74 0.26
C VAL A 66 -13.74 -13.69 -0.82
N THR A 67 -12.84 -13.93 -1.77
CA THR A 67 -12.55 -13.00 -2.87
C THR A 67 -13.78 -12.79 -3.75
N ARG A 68 -14.49 -13.88 -4.13
CA ARG A 68 -15.74 -13.78 -4.89
C ARG A 68 -16.82 -12.99 -4.16
N PHE A 69 -16.93 -13.18 -2.84
CA PHE A 69 -17.89 -12.44 -2.03
C PHE A 69 -17.58 -10.94 -1.98
N LEU A 70 -16.31 -10.57 -1.81
CA LEU A 70 -15.86 -9.17 -1.87
C LEU A 70 -16.18 -8.53 -3.23
N ASP A 71 -15.85 -9.22 -4.33
CA ASP A 71 -16.13 -8.73 -5.69
C ASP A 71 -17.62 -8.47 -5.91
N LEU A 72 -18.48 -9.39 -5.45
CA LEU A 72 -19.92 -9.27 -5.56
C LEU A 72 -20.44 -8.07 -4.76
N THR A 73 -19.95 -7.90 -3.54
CA THR A 73 -20.36 -6.81 -2.65
C THR A 73 -19.94 -5.44 -3.20
N ILE A 74 -18.71 -5.34 -3.72
CA ILE A 74 -18.19 -4.11 -4.34
C ILE A 74 -18.97 -3.77 -5.61
N ARG A 75 -19.25 -4.75 -6.46
CA ARG A 75 -20.04 -4.55 -7.68
C ARG A 75 -21.44 -4.03 -7.37
N ASP A 76 -22.11 -4.64 -6.41
CA ASP A 76 -23.46 -4.26 -5.98
C ASP A 76 -23.47 -2.84 -5.37
N PHE A 77 -22.47 -2.50 -4.54
CA PHE A 77 -22.30 -1.14 -4.04
C PHE A 77 -22.14 -0.10 -5.17
N ASN A 78 -21.26 -0.38 -6.13
CA ASN A 78 -21.01 0.52 -7.26
C ASN A 78 -22.23 0.66 -8.17
N ALA A 79 -22.96 -0.43 -8.42
CA ALA A 79 -24.19 -0.41 -9.18
C ALA A 79 -25.23 0.50 -8.52
N ARG A 80 -25.49 0.33 -7.21
CA ARG A 80 -26.40 1.23 -6.47
C ARG A 80 -25.97 2.68 -6.54
N LYS A 81 -24.67 2.96 -6.40
CA LYS A 81 -24.14 4.33 -6.49
C LYS A 81 -24.34 4.95 -7.88
N ALA A 82 -24.31 4.16 -8.95
CA ALA A 82 -24.48 4.64 -10.32
C ALA A 82 -25.95 4.89 -10.72
N TYR A 83 -26.90 4.22 -10.06
CA TYR A 83 -28.33 4.38 -10.31
C TYR A 83 -29.04 5.36 -9.34
N ASN A 84 -28.30 5.94 -8.39
CA ASN A 84 -28.76 6.98 -7.47
C ASN A 84 -28.29 8.37 -7.92
#